data_AF-A0A062URT9-F1
#
_entry.id   AF-A0A062URT9-F1
#
_cell.length_a   1.000
_cell.length_b   1.000
_cell.length_c   1.000
_cell.angle_alpha   90.00
_cell.angle_beta   90.00
_cell.angle_gamma   90.00
#
_symmetry.space_group_name_H-M   'P 1'
#
loop_
_entity.id
_entity.type
_entity.pdbx_description
1 polymer ?
#
loop_
_entity_poly.entity_id
_entity_poly.type
_entity_poly.pdbx_seq_one_letter_code
_entity_poly.pdbx_strand_id
1 'polypeptide(L)'
;MLSVMSFLIFVVFQAAWGQSPSAMEAYTAGHYDAAIADVAADRGADACAFSARSLLAKAISGEAQPAPGLLQGALDEANAALAADPGHIEGRLQKAIALSLMARPMSLREARDSGYGEEARQLAESVLRDDPQNAYAHGFLAVWNLEVMRRGGMLGAMIMGASLDAAEAHYEAAAAASPGDAALNWQFARALATLNARKYRDEISAALDAALAAPVDDQLERVMQDRARILAQAMATQKNRDIEALAEGML
;
A
#
# COMPACT_ATOMS: atom_id res chain seq x y z
N MET A 1 -45.30 -2.58 -31.27
CA MET A 1 -45.33 -2.61 -29.79
C MET A 1 -43.91 -2.35 -29.32
N LEU A 2 -43.67 -1.16 -28.76
CA LEU A 2 -42.39 -0.83 -28.12
C LEU A 2 -42.26 -1.69 -26.86
N SER A 3 -41.20 -2.50 -26.76
CA SER A 3 -40.82 -3.09 -25.48
C SER A 3 -39.83 -2.16 -24.80
N VAL A 4 -40.33 -1.52 -23.77
CA VAL A 4 -39.68 -0.56 -22.89
C VAL A 4 -38.77 -1.29 -21.89
N MET A 5 -37.60 -0.69 -21.66
CA MET A 5 -36.74 -0.72 -20.46
C MET A 5 -36.59 -2.03 -19.67
N SER A 6 -35.34 -2.43 -19.49
CA SER A 6 -34.77 -2.48 -18.13
C SER A 6 -33.24 -2.38 -18.22
N PHE A 7 -32.74 -1.16 -18.11
CA PHE A 7 -31.37 -0.90 -17.65
C PHE A 7 -31.35 -1.30 -16.17
N LEU A 8 -30.89 -2.50 -15.87
CA LEU A 8 -30.38 -2.82 -14.54
C LEU A 8 -29.04 -2.09 -14.43
N ILE A 9 -29.12 -0.84 -13.98
CA ILE A 9 -27.96 -0.13 -13.44
C ILE A 9 -27.58 -0.91 -12.18
N PHE A 10 -26.62 -1.82 -12.30
CA PHE A 10 -25.85 -2.29 -11.15
C PHE A 10 -25.03 -1.09 -10.67
N VAL A 11 -25.66 -0.21 -9.89
CA VAL A 11 -24.91 0.65 -8.98
C VAL A 11 -24.40 -0.30 -7.91
N VAL A 12 -23.19 -0.85 -8.13
CA VAL A 12 -22.40 -1.35 -7.01
C VAL A 12 -22.00 -0.09 -6.25
N PHE A 13 -22.88 0.36 -5.36
CA PHE A 13 -22.46 1.13 -4.20
C PHE A 13 -21.54 0.18 -3.43
N GLN A 14 -20.26 0.19 -3.77
CA GLN A 14 -19.23 -0.15 -2.80
C GLN A 14 -19.56 0.70 -1.58
N ALA A 15 -19.86 0.04 -0.46
CA ALA A 15 -20.23 0.74 0.76
C ALA A 15 -19.16 1.80 1.01
N ALA A 16 -19.56 3.08 1.06
CA ALA A 16 -18.76 4.06 1.76
C ALA A 16 -18.54 3.44 3.14
N TRP A 17 -17.30 3.03 3.44
CA TRP A 17 -16.94 2.49 4.74
C TRP A 17 -17.51 3.47 5.76
N GLY A 18 -18.23 2.97 6.77
CA GLY A 18 -19.27 3.67 7.55
C GLY A 18 -18.86 4.92 8.35
N GLN A 19 -17.80 5.61 7.93
CA GLN A 19 -17.28 6.85 8.46
C GLN A 19 -18.15 8.04 8.08
N SER A 20 -18.12 9.02 8.97
CA SER A 20 -18.77 10.29 8.71
C SER A 20 -18.17 10.94 7.45
N PRO A 21 -18.96 11.67 6.65
CA PRO A 21 -18.41 12.47 5.56
C PRO A 21 -17.29 13.41 6.02
N SER A 22 -17.39 13.96 7.24
CA SER A 22 -16.37 14.84 7.83
C SER A 22 -15.03 14.12 8.04
N ALA A 23 -15.05 12.87 8.53
CA ALA A 23 -13.85 12.07 8.70
C ALA A 23 -13.15 11.81 7.36
N MET A 24 -13.92 11.48 6.32
CA MET A 24 -13.39 11.23 4.98
C MET A 24 -12.85 12.49 4.32
N GLU A 25 -13.53 13.63 4.46
CA GLU A 25 -13.04 14.94 4.01
C GLU A 25 -11.71 15.30 4.68
N ALA A 26 -11.61 15.11 6.00
CA ALA A 26 -10.38 15.33 6.74
C ALA A 26 -9.25 14.41 6.27
N TYR A 27 -9.52 13.12 6.06
CA TYR A 27 -8.54 12.17 5.53
C TYR A 27 -8.05 12.58 4.14
N THR A 28 -8.98 12.90 3.24
CA THR A 28 -8.69 13.28 1.84
C THR A 28 -7.83 14.55 1.78
N ALA A 29 -8.09 15.52 2.68
CA ALA A 29 -7.31 16.74 2.81
C ALA A 29 -5.95 16.54 3.52
N GLY A 30 -5.62 15.35 3.99
CA GLY A 30 -4.40 15.06 4.76
C GLY A 30 -4.44 15.52 6.22
N HIS A 31 -5.61 15.92 6.73
CA HIS A 31 -5.84 16.24 8.13
C HIS A 31 -6.08 14.96 8.96
N TYR A 32 -5.13 14.03 8.91
CA TYR A 32 -5.29 12.68 9.47
C TYR A 32 -5.62 12.68 10.97
N ASP A 33 -5.06 13.60 11.76
CA ASP A 33 -5.38 13.69 13.19
C ASP A 33 -6.85 14.08 13.44
N ALA A 34 -7.41 14.95 12.59
CA ALA A 34 -8.83 15.30 12.66
C ALA A 34 -9.72 14.13 12.21
N ALA A 35 -9.31 13.40 11.17
CA ALA A 35 -10.01 12.19 10.71
C ALA A 35 -10.08 11.11 11.81
N ILE A 36 -8.97 10.89 12.53
CA ILE A 36 -8.91 9.95 13.66
C ILE A 36 -9.78 10.44 14.83
N ALA A 37 -9.71 11.73 15.17
CA ALA A 37 -10.47 12.29 16.28
C ALA A 37 -11.99 12.19 16.06
N ASP A 38 -12.46 12.32 14.82
CA ASP A 38 -13.88 12.23 14.46
C ASP A 38 -14.47 10.84 14.78
N VAL A 39 -13.68 9.79 14.59
CA VAL A 39 -14.12 8.39 14.78
C VAL A 39 -13.72 7.82 16.14
N ALA A 40 -12.98 8.55 16.96
CA ALA A 40 -12.32 8.02 18.17
C ALA A 40 -13.27 7.42 19.22
N ALA A 41 -14.53 7.87 19.27
CA ALA A 41 -15.53 7.34 20.19
C ALA A 41 -16.13 6.01 19.73
N ASP A 42 -16.07 5.71 18.43
CA ASP A 42 -16.51 4.45 17.86
C ASP A 42 -15.37 3.43 17.87
N ARG A 43 -15.62 2.30 18.52
CA ARG A 43 -14.67 1.18 18.61
C ARG A 43 -15.11 -0.03 17.79
N GLY A 44 -16.03 0.17 16.84
CA GLY A 44 -16.39 -0.81 15.82
C GLY A 44 -15.25 -1.09 14.85
N ALA A 45 -15.35 -2.20 14.11
CA ALA A 45 -14.30 -2.67 13.21
C ALA A 45 -13.93 -1.63 12.13
N ASP A 46 -14.94 -1.01 11.50
CA ASP A 46 -14.75 0.03 10.49
C ASP A 46 -13.97 1.24 11.04
N ALA A 47 -14.39 1.78 12.20
CA ALA A 47 -13.76 2.95 12.83
C ALA A 47 -12.31 2.70 13.25
N CYS A 48 -12.03 1.51 13.81
CA CYS A 48 -10.68 1.10 14.17
C CYS A 48 -9.81 0.91 12.91
N ALA A 49 -10.33 0.27 11.85
CA ALA A 49 -9.60 0.08 10.60
C ALA A 49 -9.31 1.41 9.88
N PHE A 50 -10.26 2.34 9.88
CA PHE A 50 -10.07 3.70 9.35
C PHE A 50 -9.05 4.51 10.16
N SER A 51 -9.04 4.36 11.49
CA SER A 51 -8.02 4.95 12.35
C SER A 51 -6.62 4.40 12.01
N ALA A 52 -6.51 3.08 11.83
CA ALA A 52 -5.25 2.44 11.40
C ALA A 52 -4.79 2.98 10.03
N ARG A 53 -5.69 3.06 9.04
CA ARG A 53 -5.41 3.64 7.71
C ARG A 53 -4.94 5.09 7.82
N SER A 54 -5.59 5.91 8.64
CA SER A 54 -5.24 7.32 8.83
C SER A 54 -3.87 7.50 9.49
N LEU A 55 -3.54 6.67 10.49
CA LEU A 55 -2.21 6.65 11.11
C LEU A 55 -1.12 6.23 10.11
N LEU A 56 -1.40 5.24 9.25
CA LEU A 56 -0.49 4.80 8.21
C LEU A 56 -0.32 5.84 7.10
N ALA A 57 -1.40 6.50 6.67
CA ALA A 57 -1.34 7.60 5.72
C ALA A 57 -0.50 8.77 6.28
N LYS A 58 -0.67 9.11 7.56
CA LYS A 58 0.16 10.09 8.28
C LYS A 58 1.63 9.67 8.32
N ALA A 59 1.90 8.40 8.63
CA ALA A 59 3.26 7.85 8.66
C ALA A 59 3.94 7.93 7.29
N ILE A 60 3.22 7.49 6.25
CA ILE A 60 3.72 7.44 4.88
C ILE A 60 3.87 8.84 4.30
N SER A 61 3.01 9.81 4.65
CA SER A 61 3.07 11.19 4.15
C SER A 61 4.23 12.00 4.73
N GLY A 62 4.89 11.53 5.78
CA GLY A 62 6.01 12.23 6.41
C GLY A 62 7.27 12.29 5.54
N GLU A 63 8.14 13.27 5.81
CA GLU A 63 9.43 13.43 5.12
C GLU A 63 10.55 12.55 5.70
N ALA A 64 10.34 11.98 6.89
CA ALA A 64 11.30 11.16 7.61
C ALA A 64 10.74 9.77 7.88
N GLN A 65 11.61 8.86 8.35
CA GLN A 65 11.19 7.54 8.80
C GLN A 65 10.06 7.65 9.82
N PRO A 66 9.00 6.82 9.74
CA PRO A 66 7.86 6.94 10.64
C PRO A 66 8.30 6.72 12.08
N ALA A 67 7.78 7.52 13.00
CA ALA A 67 8.02 7.32 14.42
C ALA A 67 7.50 5.92 14.83
N PRO A 68 8.28 5.11 15.57
CA PRO A 68 7.85 3.77 15.96
C PRO A 68 6.50 3.74 16.68
N GLY A 69 6.21 4.74 17.52
CA GLY A 69 4.92 4.87 18.22
C GLY A 69 3.73 5.09 17.28
N LEU A 70 3.95 5.71 16.12
CA LEU A 70 2.90 5.92 15.12
C LEU A 70 2.52 4.59 14.43
N LEU A 71 3.52 3.78 14.06
CA LEU A 71 3.30 2.46 13.48
C LEU A 71 2.70 1.49 14.51
N GLN A 72 3.12 1.57 15.77
CA GLN A 72 2.52 0.78 16.84
C GLN A 72 1.04 1.15 17.03
N GLY A 73 0.69 2.44 17.04
CA GLY A 73 -0.70 2.88 17.13
C GLY A 73 -1.55 2.36 15.96
N ALA A 74 -1.02 2.36 14.74
CA ALA A 74 -1.71 1.79 13.59
C ALA A 74 -1.94 0.28 13.73
N LEU A 75 -0.93 -0.45 14.23
CA LEU A 75 -1.06 -1.89 14.49
C LEU A 75 -2.09 -2.16 15.59
N ASP A 76 -2.12 -1.36 16.65
CA ASP A 76 -3.08 -1.50 17.76
C ASP A 76 -4.52 -1.28 17.27
N GLU A 77 -4.75 -0.25 16.44
CA GLU A 77 -6.06 0.01 15.83
C GLU A 77 -6.48 -1.08 14.84
N ALA A 78 -5.55 -1.59 14.03
CA ALA A 78 -5.85 -2.71 13.13
C ALA A 78 -6.17 -3.99 13.92
N ASN A 79 -5.46 -4.25 15.03
CA ASN A 79 -5.77 -5.37 15.92
C ASN A 79 -7.13 -5.19 16.61
N ALA A 80 -7.50 -3.96 17.00
CA ALA A 80 -8.82 -3.68 17.56
C ALA A 80 -9.93 -3.94 16.53
N ALA A 81 -9.72 -3.55 15.26
CA ALA A 81 -10.64 -3.88 14.18
C ALA A 81 -10.84 -5.39 14.03
N LEU A 82 -9.74 -6.16 14.05
CA LEU A 82 -9.78 -7.62 13.91
C LEU A 82 -10.28 -8.36 15.16
N ALA A 83 -10.21 -7.75 16.33
CA ALA A 83 -10.84 -8.26 17.53
C ALA A 83 -12.37 -8.11 17.47
N ALA A 84 -12.86 -7.02 16.87
CA ALA A 84 -14.29 -6.78 16.65
C ALA A 84 -14.84 -7.63 15.49
N ASP A 85 -14.08 -7.75 14.39
CA ASP A 85 -14.40 -8.60 13.24
C ASP A 85 -13.12 -9.21 12.63
N PRO A 86 -12.84 -10.50 12.90
CA PRO A 86 -11.67 -11.18 12.34
C PRO A 86 -11.62 -11.24 10.81
N GLY A 87 -12.78 -11.13 10.14
CA GLY A 87 -12.90 -11.14 8.69
C GLY A 87 -12.71 -9.77 8.04
N HIS A 88 -12.56 -8.71 8.83
CA HIS A 88 -12.55 -7.33 8.33
C HIS A 88 -11.44 -7.11 7.29
N ILE A 89 -11.83 -6.87 6.04
CA ILE A 89 -10.89 -6.76 4.89
C ILE A 89 -9.87 -5.66 5.15
N GLU A 90 -10.33 -4.46 5.47
CA GLU A 90 -9.45 -3.31 5.68
C GLU A 90 -8.59 -3.50 6.93
N GLY A 91 -9.11 -4.12 7.99
CA GLY A 91 -8.36 -4.36 9.21
C GLY A 91 -7.14 -5.25 8.95
N ARG A 92 -7.31 -6.29 8.12
CA ARG A 92 -6.22 -7.20 7.72
C ARG A 92 -5.21 -6.50 6.82
N LEU A 93 -5.68 -5.70 5.87
CA LEU A 93 -4.81 -4.94 4.98
C LEU A 93 -3.95 -3.92 5.75
N GLN A 94 -4.57 -3.12 6.63
CA GLN A 94 -3.85 -2.12 7.43
C GLN A 94 -2.87 -2.78 8.41
N LYS A 95 -3.24 -3.93 9.00
CA LYS A 95 -2.29 -4.72 9.81
C LYS A 95 -1.08 -5.19 8.98
N ALA A 96 -1.30 -5.70 7.77
CA ALA A 96 -0.22 -6.12 6.88
C ALA A 96 0.74 -4.96 6.54
N ILE A 97 0.19 -3.78 6.24
CA ILE A 97 0.98 -2.58 5.95
C ILE A 97 1.77 -2.12 7.17
N ALA A 98 1.16 -2.08 8.35
CA ALA A 98 1.83 -1.70 9.60
C ALA A 98 3.02 -2.63 9.90
N LEU A 99 2.82 -3.95 9.84
CA LEU A 99 3.87 -4.94 10.07
C LEU A 99 5.01 -4.80 9.05
N SER A 100 4.69 -4.57 7.78
CA SER A 100 5.68 -4.35 6.72
C SER A 100 6.53 -3.10 6.99
N LEU A 101 5.90 -1.97 7.33
CA LEU A 101 6.61 -0.73 7.67
C LEU A 101 7.48 -0.88 8.92
N MET A 102 7.00 -1.58 9.95
CA MET A 102 7.77 -1.89 11.16
C MET A 102 8.99 -2.77 10.86
N ALA A 103 8.91 -3.65 9.85
CA ALA A 103 10.00 -4.53 9.45
C ALA A 103 11.05 -3.88 8.53
N ARG A 104 10.79 -2.68 7.97
CA ARG A 104 11.71 -1.98 7.06
C ARG A 104 13.06 -1.62 7.71
N PRO A 105 13.13 -1.00 8.90
CA PRO A 105 14.41 -0.63 9.51
C PRO A 105 15.16 -1.81 10.14
N MET A 106 14.53 -2.98 10.23
CA MET A 106 15.11 -4.17 10.84
C MET A 106 16.23 -4.77 9.97
N SER A 107 17.27 -5.32 10.61
CA SER A 107 18.19 -6.23 9.95
C SER A 107 17.45 -7.48 9.43
N LEU A 108 18.06 -8.21 8.49
CA LEU A 108 17.46 -9.45 7.96
C LEU A 108 17.16 -10.47 9.07
N ARG A 109 18.01 -10.53 10.10
CA ARG A 109 17.81 -11.42 11.25
C ARG A 109 16.60 -11.00 12.08
N GLU A 110 16.52 -9.71 12.45
CA GLU A 110 15.40 -9.19 13.23
C GLU A 110 14.07 -9.33 12.50
N ALA A 111 14.03 -9.04 11.18
CA ALA A 111 12.83 -9.17 10.37
C ALA A 111 12.35 -10.62 10.25
N ARG A 112 13.27 -11.58 10.25
CA ARG A 112 12.94 -13.01 10.27
C ARG A 112 12.44 -13.43 11.65
N ASP A 113 13.16 -13.04 12.70
CA ASP A 113 12.86 -13.45 14.07
C ASP A 113 11.54 -12.82 14.59
N SER A 114 11.10 -11.68 14.02
CA SER A 114 9.80 -11.07 14.33
C SER A 114 8.60 -11.76 13.67
N GLY A 115 8.79 -12.49 12.57
CA GLY A 115 7.71 -13.10 11.80
C GLY A 115 6.84 -12.13 10.99
N TYR A 116 7.09 -10.81 11.07
CA TYR A 116 6.23 -9.77 10.48
C TYR A 116 6.06 -9.91 8.96
N GLY A 117 7.13 -10.28 8.25
CA GLY A 117 7.07 -10.43 6.79
C GLY A 117 6.17 -11.59 6.35
N GLU A 118 6.13 -12.68 7.11
CA GLU A 118 5.26 -13.83 6.82
C GLU A 118 3.82 -13.53 7.18
N GLU A 119 3.57 -12.98 8.38
CA GLU A 119 2.23 -12.60 8.82
C GLU A 119 1.59 -11.57 7.88
N ALA A 120 2.34 -10.54 7.47
CA ALA A 120 1.84 -9.53 6.55
C ALA A 120 1.44 -10.10 5.18
N ARG A 121 2.22 -11.05 4.64
CA ARG A 121 1.84 -11.78 3.41
C ARG A 121 0.56 -12.57 3.61
N GLN A 122 0.48 -13.37 4.68
CA GLN A 122 -0.68 -14.23 4.95
C GLN A 122 -1.97 -13.40 5.11
N LEU A 123 -1.88 -12.23 5.74
CA LEU A 123 -2.98 -11.28 5.85
C LEU A 123 -3.41 -10.75 4.48
N ALA A 124 -2.48 -10.28 3.64
CA ALA A 124 -2.80 -9.79 2.29
C ALA A 124 -3.39 -10.90 1.39
N GLU A 125 -2.84 -12.12 1.43
CA GLU A 125 -3.40 -13.27 0.73
C GLU A 125 -4.79 -13.63 1.24
N SER A 126 -5.05 -13.45 2.54
CA SER A 126 -6.39 -13.68 3.09
C SER A 126 -7.40 -12.65 2.60
N VAL A 127 -6.98 -11.40 2.43
CA VAL A 127 -7.82 -10.38 1.79
C VAL A 127 -8.18 -10.81 0.37
N LEU A 128 -7.21 -11.28 -0.43
CA LEU A 128 -7.48 -11.75 -1.79
C LEU A 128 -8.33 -13.02 -1.88
N ARG A 129 -8.42 -13.83 -0.81
CA ARG A 129 -9.37 -14.95 -0.77
C ARG A 129 -10.82 -14.48 -0.66
N ASP A 130 -11.05 -13.38 0.06
CA ASP A 130 -12.39 -12.86 0.33
C ASP A 130 -12.81 -11.76 -0.65
N ASP A 131 -11.84 -10.99 -1.15
CA ASP A 131 -11.96 -9.95 -2.17
C ASP A 131 -10.85 -10.09 -3.22
N PRO A 132 -11.03 -10.99 -4.22
CA PRO A 132 -10.00 -11.28 -5.23
C PRO A 132 -9.64 -10.12 -6.17
N GLN A 133 -10.39 -9.02 -6.14
CA GLN A 133 -10.13 -7.83 -6.95
C GLN A 133 -9.57 -6.67 -6.10
N ASN A 134 -9.18 -6.93 -4.85
CA ASN A 134 -8.66 -5.90 -3.97
C ASN A 134 -7.34 -5.32 -4.49
N ALA A 135 -7.40 -4.11 -5.06
CA ALA A 135 -6.24 -3.48 -5.69
C ALA A 135 -5.06 -3.29 -4.71
N TYR A 136 -5.33 -2.93 -3.47
CA TYR A 136 -4.29 -2.66 -2.48
C TYR A 136 -3.63 -3.93 -1.93
N ALA A 137 -4.37 -5.02 -1.76
CA ALA A 137 -3.77 -6.31 -1.40
C ALA A 137 -2.90 -6.87 -2.54
N HIS A 138 -3.34 -6.71 -3.79
CA HIS A 138 -2.50 -6.99 -4.95
C HIS A 138 -1.24 -6.10 -4.98
N GLY A 139 -1.38 -4.78 -4.83
CA GLY A 139 -0.24 -3.86 -4.77
C GLY A 139 0.74 -4.18 -3.65
N PHE A 140 0.24 -4.55 -2.47
CA PHE A 140 1.06 -4.99 -1.34
C PHE A 140 1.89 -6.23 -1.71
N LEU A 141 1.25 -7.26 -2.29
CA LEU A 141 1.93 -8.50 -2.66
C LEU A 141 2.92 -8.30 -3.81
N ALA A 142 2.66 -7.37 -4.72
CA ALA A 142 3.61 -6.98 -5.76
C ALA A 142 4.93 -6.47 -5.13
N VAL A 143 4.83 -5.53 -4.20
CA VAL A 143 5.99 -4.97 -3.49
C VAL A 143 6.66 -6.01 -2.59
N TRP A 144 5.87 -6.83 -1.89
CA TRP A 144 6.38 -7.86 -0.99
C TRP A 144 7.31 -8.84 -1.71
N ASN A 145 6.92 -9.29 -2.91
CA ASN A 145 7.75 -10.19 -3.72
C ASN A 145 9.12 -9.58 -4.04
N LEU A 146 9.13 -8.31 -4.48
CA LEU A 146 10.36 -7.61 -4.84
C LEU A 146 11.26 -7.36 -3.62
N GLU A 147 10.69 -7.01 -2.46
CA GLU A 147 11.45 -6.80 -1.22
C GLU A 147 12.07 -8.10 -0.69
N VAL A 148 11.35 -9.23 -0.77
CA VAL A 148 11.90 -10.53 -0.40
C VAL A 148 13.06 -10.91 -1.31
N MET A 149 12.92 -10.72 -2.62
CA MET A 149 14.01 -10.96 -3.57
C MET A 149 15.23 -10.09 -3.27
N ARG A 150 15.02 -8.81 -2.96
CA ARG A 150 16.08 -7.86 -2.63
C ARG A 150 16.82 -8.24 -1.35
N ARG A 151 16.08 -8.49 -0.26
CA ARG A 151 16.65 -8.73 1.08
C ARG A 151 17.13 -10.16 1.27
N GLY A 152 16.42 -11.13 0.73
CA GLY A 152 16.68 -12.56 0.90
C GLY A 152 17.54 -13.18 -0.20
N GLY A 153 17.76 -12.47 -1.31
CA GLY A 153 18.41 -13.02 -2.50
C GLY A 153 17.67 -14.25 -3.04
N MET A 154 18.36 -15.05 -3.85
CA MET A 154 17.75 -16.23 -4.50
C MET A 154 17.24 -17.27 -3.50
N LEU A 155 18.00 -17.52 -2.41
CA LEU A 155 17.61 -18.53 -1.41
C LEU A 155 16.40 -18.07 -0.60
N GLY A 156 16.37 -16.81 -0.14
CA GLY A 156 15.23 -16.27 0.60
C GLY A 156 13.97 -16.21 -0.28
N ALA A 157 14.11 -15.81 -1.55
CA ALA A 157 13.02 -15.82 -2.51
C ALA A 157 12.45 -17.24 -2.69
N MET A 158 13.30 -18.25 -2.86
CA MET A 158 12.86 -19.65 -2.97
C MET A 158 12.12 -20.13 -1.71
N ILE A 159 12.65 -19.85 -0.52
CA ILE A 159 12.05 -20.27 0.76
C ILE A 159 10.67 -19.63 0.95
N MET A 160 10.54 -18.35 0.61
CA MET A 160 9.34 -17.57 0.83
C MET A 160 8.36 -17.62 -0.36
N GLY A 161 8.74 -18.25 -1.47
CA GLY A 161 7.93 -18.31 -2.69
C GLY A 161 7.84 -17.00 -3.46
N ALA A 162 8.81 -16.10 -3.28
CA ALA A 162 8.81 -14.80 -3.95
C ALA A 162 9.43 -14.87 -5.36
N SER A 163 8.84 -14.15 -6.32
CA SER A 163 9.36 -14.07 -7.69
C SER A 163 8.99 -12.75 -8.39
N LEU A 164 9.73 -12.43 -9.45
CA LEU A 164 9.43 -11.27 -10.30
C LEU A 164 8.08 -11.48 -11.02
N ASP A 165 7.85 -12.67 -11.58
CA ASP A 165 6.61 -13.01 -12.27
C ASP A 165 5.38 -12.83 -11.35
N ALA A 166 5.48 -13.25 -10.09
CA ALA A 166 4.42 -13.02 -9.12
C ALA A 166 4.25 -11.53 -8.80
N ALA A 167 5.34 -10.77 -8.70
CA ALA A 167 5.28 -9.33 -8.47
C ALA A 167 4.54 -8.61 -9.62
N GLU A 168 4.89 -8.94 -10.87
CA GLU A 168 4.29 -8.38 -12.08
C GLU A 168 2.82 -8.76 -12.19
N ALA A 169 2.47 -10.04 -11.99
CA ALA A 169 1.08 -10.49 -12.03
C ALA A 169 0.20 -9.78 -10.98
N HIS A 170 0.73 -9.58 -9.77
CA HIS A 170 0.02 -8.83 -8.74
C HIS A 170 -0.09 -7.34 -9.09
N TYR A 171 0.96 -6.73 -9.65
CA TYR A 171 0.92 -5.33 -10.08
C TYR A 171 -0.10 -5.10 -11.21
N GLU A 172 -0.12 -5.97 -12.22
CA GLU A 172 -1.10 -5.91 -13.32
C GLU A 172 -2.53 -6.02 -12.81
N ALA A 173 -2.79 -6.95 -11.87
CA ALA A 173 -4.10 -7.07 -11.25
C ALA A 173 -4.47 -5.83 -10.42
N ALA A 174 -3.52 -5.23 -9.70
CA ALA A 174 -3.73 -3.99 -8.96
C ALA A 174 -4.07 -2.81 -9.90
N ALA A 175 -3.30 -2.65 -10.97
CA ALA A 175 -3.49 -1.59 -11.97
C ALA A 175 -4.80 -1.76 -12.77
N ALA A 176 -5.23 -2.99 -13.01
CA ALA A 176 -6.52 -3.27 -13.63
C ALA A 176 -7.71 -2.96 -12.70
N ALA A 177 -7.56 -3.23 -11.40
CA ALA A 177 -8.61 -2.99 -10.40
C ALA A 177 -8.73 -1.51 -9.99
N SER A 178 -7.62 -0.77 -9.95
CA SER A 178 -7.58 0.66 -9.63
C SER A 178 -6.76 1.42 -10.68
N PRO A 179 -7.31 1.62 -11.89
CA PRO A 179 -6.61 2.34 -12.94
C PRO A 179 -6.42 3.80 -12.54
N GLY A 180 -5.18 4.28 -12.59
CA GLY A 180 -4.85 5.66 -12.23
C GLY A 180 -4.59 5.89 -10.74
N ASP A 181 -4.35 4.86 -9.94
CA ASP A 181 -3.89 5.04 -8.55
C ASP A 181 -2.40 5.41 -8.53
N ALA A 182 -2.09 6.65 -8.13
CA ALA A 182 -0.72 7.15 -8.08
C ALA A 182 0.15 6.36 -7.09
N ALA A 183 -0.43 5.92 -5.97
CA ALA A 183 0.28 5.23 -4.90
C ALA A 183 0.71 3.82 -5.30
N LEU A 184 -0.17 3.05 -5.96
CA LEU A 184 0.14 1.71 -6.45
C LEU A 184 1.30 1.73 -7.46
N ASN A 185 1.22 2.64 -8.44
CA ASN A 185 2.23 2.79 -9.48
C ASN A 185 3.57 3.27 -8.92
N TRP A 186 3.55 4.27 -8.05
CA TRP A 186 4.73 4.76 -7.33
C TRP A 186 5.43 3.64 -6.55
N GLN A 187 4.68 2.89 -5.73
CA GLN A 187 5.25 1.89 -4.84
C GLN A 187 5.89 0.73 -5.61
N PHE A 188 5.29 0.30 -6.72
CA PHE A 188 5.88 -0.71 -7.60
C PHE A 188 7.16 -0.23 -8.26
N ALA A 189 7.16 0.98 -8.82
CA ALA A 189 8.35 1.60 -9.42
C ALA A 189 9.50 1.71 -8.42
N ARG A 190 9.20 2.18 -7.20
CA ARG A 190 10.17 2.27 -6.11
C ARG A 190 10.75 0.90 -5.78
N ALA A 191 9.91 -0.13 -5.61
CA ALA A 191 10.38 -1.47 -5.26
C ALA A 191 11.28 -2.09 -6.35
N LEU A 192 10.94 -1.91 -7.63
CA LEU A 192 11.80 -2.32 -8.76
C LEU A 192 13.12 -1.55 -8.78
N ALA A 193 13.09 -0.24 -8.53
CA ALA A 193 14.28 0.60 -8.48
C ALA A 193 15.22 0.18 -7.34
N THR A 194 14.68 -0.13 -6.16
CA THR A 194 15.45 -0.66 -5.03
C THR A 194 16.03 -2.05 -5.32
N LEU A 195 15.33 -2.88 -6.11
CA LEU A 195 15.80 -4.22 -6.46
C LEU A 195 16.97 -4.16 -7.47
N ASN A 196 16.81 -3.43 -8.57
CA ASN A 196 17.87 -3.22 -9.58
C ASN A 196 17.46 -2.13 -10.60
N ALA A 197 17.86 -0.88 -10.37
CA ALA A 197 17.48 0.24 -11.25
C ALA A 197 18.04 0.13 -12.67
N ARG A 198 19.14 -0.61 -12.87
CA ARG A 198 19.71 -0.83 -14.20
C ARG A 198 18.88 -1.80 -15.03
N LYS A 199 18.53 -2.93 -14.41
CA LYS A 199 17.91 -4.06 -15.09
C LYS A 199 16.46 -3.76 -15.46
N TYR A 200 15.72 -3.10 -14.56
CA TYR A 200 14.28 -2.86 -14.71
C TYR A 200 13.96 -1.41 -15.12
N ARG A 201 14.88 -0.77 -15.83
CA ARG A 201 14.81 0.68 -16.10
C ARG A 201 13.55 1.09 -16.86
N ASP A 202 13.10 0.24 -17.79
CA ASP A 202 11.97 0.55 -18.65
C ASP A 202 10.66 0.36 -17.88
N GLU A 203 10.56 -0.69 -17.08
CA GLU A 203 9.43 -1.00 -16.20
C GLU A 203 9.27 0.05 -15.10
N ILE A 204 10.39 0.49 -14.49
CA ILE A 204 10.40 1.60 -13.53
C ILE A 204 9.88 2.87 -14.19
N SER A 205 10.39 3.22 -15.38
CA SER A 205 9.96 4.42 -16.11
C SER A 205 8.47 4.38 -16.43
N ALA A 206 7.97 3.24 -16.93
CA ALA A 206 6.56 3.06 -17.25
C ALA A 206 5.64 3.22 -16.03
N ALA A 207 6.01 2.61 -14.90
CA ALA A 207 5.26 2.75 -13.65
C ALA A 207 5.33 4.19 -13.09
N LEU A 208 6.46 4.88 -13.22
CA LEU A 208 6.57 6.29 -12.82
C LEU A 208 5.72 7.21 -13.70
N ASP A 209 5.72 6.98 -15.02
CA ASP A 209 4.88 7.74 -15.95
C ASP A 209 3.39 7.53 -15.64
N ALA A 210 2.99 6.29 -15.31
CA ALA A 210 1.64 5.99 -14.86
C ALA A 210 1.28 6.72 -13.55
N ALA A 211 2.19 6.75 -12.57
CA ALA A 211 1.99 7.51 -11.33
C ALA A 211 1.89 9.03 -11.56
N LEU A 212 2.64 9.57 -12.51
CA LEU A 212 2.62 10.99 -12.87
C LEU A 212 1.40 11.40 -13.70
N ALA A 213 0.81 10.46 -14.45
CA ALA A 213 -0.40 10.67 -15.23
C ALA A 213 -1.69 10.44 -14.44
N ALA A 214 -1.60 9.78 -13.28
CA ALA A 214 -2.72 9.54 -12.38
C ALA A 214 -3.45 10.84 -11.97
N PRO A 215 -4.80 10.85 -11.93
CA PRO A 215 -5.52 11.88 -11.21
C PRO A 215 -5.09 11.85 -9.73
N VAL A 216 -5.18 12.99 -9.07
CA VAL A 216 -4.81 13.11 -7.65
C VAL A 216 -5.99 13.74 -6.93
N ASP A 217 -6.73 12.89 -6.24
CA ASP A 217 -7.96 13.23 -5.57
C ASP A 217 -7.76 13.41 -4.06
N ASP A 218 -6.69 12.84 -3.49
CA ASP A 218 -6.32 13.01 -2.09
C ASP A 218 -4.87 13.47 -1.85
N GLN A 219 -4.58 13.88 -0.62
CA GLN A 219 -3.27 14.37 -0.21
C GLN A 219 -2.19 13.26 -0.20
N LEU A 220 -2.55 12.01 0.08
CA LEU A 220 -1.60 10.89 0.08
C LEU A 220 -1.12 10.61 -1.34
N GLU A 221 -2.04 10.56 -2.31
CA GLU A 221 -1.75 10.43 -3.73
C GLU A 221 -0.87 11.56 -4.24
N ARG A 222 -1.11 12.80 -3.77
CA ARG A 222 -0.26 13.95 -4.11
C ARG A 222 1.18 13.74 -3.65
N VAL A 223 1.36 13.25 -2.42
CA VAL A 223 2.69 12.91 -1.90
C VAL A 223 3.34 11.79 -2.73
N MET A 224 2.59 10.76 -3.12
CA MET A 224 3.13 9.67 -3.94
C MET A 224 3.52 10.14 -5.34
N GLN A 225 2.72 11.01 -5.96
CA GLN A 225 3.05 11.61 -7.26
C GLN A 225 4.28 12.52 -7.18
N ASP A 226 4.44 13.28 -6.09
CA ASP A 226 5.62 14.09 -5.87
C ASP A 226 6.89 13.22 -5.71
N ARG A 227 6.79 12.10 -4.99
CA ARG A 227 7.88 11.12 -4.88
C ARG A 227 8.20 10.46 -6.22
N ALA A 228 7.19 10.12 -7.00
CA ALA A 228 7.37 9.59 -8.36
C ALA A 228 8.15 10.58 -9.23
N ARG A 229 7.85 11.88 -9.12
CA ARG A 229 8.59 12.92 -9.84
C ARG A 229 10.07 12.98 -9.44
N ILE A 230 10.36 12.88 -8.15
CA ILE A 230 11.74 12.90 -7.64
C ILE A 230 12.51 11.68 -8.16
N LEU A 231 11.92 10.49 -8.09
CA LEU A 231 12.57 9.28 -8.58
C LEU A 231 12.75 9.29 -10.10
N ALA A 232 11.77 9.79 -10.87
CA ALA A 232 11.88 9.94 -12.32
C ALA A 232 13.02 10.88 -12.72
N GLN A 233 13.19 12.00 -12.00
CA GLN A 233 14.33 12.91 -12.19
C GLN A 233 15.67 12.23 -11.89
N ALA A 234 15.73 11.44 -10.81
CA ALA A 234 16.94 10.68 -10.49
C ALA A 234 17.25 9.62 -11.55
N MET A 235 16.24 8.91 -12.07
CA MET A 235 16.38 7.94 -13.16
C MET A 235 17.03 8.55 -14.40
N ALA A 236 16.74 9.82 -14.70
CA ALA A 236 17.28 10.53 -15.86
C ALA A 236 18.69 11.10 -15.65
N THR A 237 19.09 11.39 -14.40
CA THR A 237 20.27 12.23 -14.12
C THR A 237 21.36 11.56 -13.29
N GLN A 238 21.02 10.50 -12.57
CA GLN A 238 21.91 9.88 -11.57
C GLN A 238 22.40 8.50 -11.99
N LYS A 239 23.41 8.01 -11.28
CA LYS A 239 23.92 6.64 -11.46
C LYS A 239 22.98 5.64 -10.79
N ASN A 240 22.94 4.41 -11.31
CA ASN A 240 22.04 3.36 -10.81
C ASN A 240 22.14 3.15 -9.29
N ARG A 241 23.35 3.18 -8.72
CA ARG A 241 23.56 3.03 -7.27
C ARG A 241 22.90 4.15 -6.46
N ASP A 242 22.93 5.39 -6.96
CA ASP A 242 22.34 6.53 -6.27
C ASP A 242 20.81 6.49 -6.37
N ILE A 243 20.29 6.02 -7.51
CA ILE A 243 18.86 5.74 -7.71
C ILE A 243 18.36 4.67 -6.75
N GLU A 244 19.07 3.53 -6.66
CA GLU A 244 18.75 2.42 -5.77
C GLU A 244 18.72 2.88 -4.30
N ALA A 245 19.71 3.65 -3.87
CA ALA A 245 19.78 4.21 -2.51
C ALA A 245 18.66 5.24 -2.24
N LEU A 246 18.33 6.07 -3.23
CA LEU A 246 17.22 7.02 -3.13
C LEU A 246 15.88 6.29 -2.98
N ALA A 247 15.62 5.29 -3.81
CA ALA A 247 14.40 4.50 -3.76
C ALA A 247 14.25 3.73 -2.43
N GLU A 248 15.36 3.17 -1.90
CA GLU A 248 15.36 2.50 -0.60
C GLU A 248 14.97 3.43 0.55
N GLY A 249 15.44 4.69 0.50
CA GLY A 249 15.19 5.71 1.52
C GLY A 249 13.77 6.29 1.50
N MET A 250 13.02 6.12 0.42
CA MET A 250 11.67 6.68 0.27
C MET A 250 10.60 5.77 0.89
N LEU A 251 9.55 6.37 1.45
CA LEU A 251 8.35 5.69 1.98
C LEU A 251 7.30 5.42 0.88
#